data_AF-A0A382HV77-F1
#
_entry.id   AF-A0A382HV77-F1
#
_cell.length_a   1.000
_cell.length_b   1.000
_cell.length_c   1.000
_cell.angle_alpha   90.00
_cell.angle_beta   90.00
_cell.angle_gamma   90.00
#
_symmetry.space_group_name_H-M   'P 1'
#
loop_
_entity.id
_entity.type
_entity.pdbx_description
1 polymer ?
#
loop_
_entity_poly.entity_id
_entity_poly.type
_entity_poly.pdbx_seq_one_letter_code
_entity_poly.pdbx_strand_id
1 'polypeptide(L)'
;GFDKVYKQGFNIKTPLNLELQNIATLSLRKGLENYDKRKGWRGPITNKKIFYNWEKDLDQFILENSIGWELAIVKKINKFSATIETKKNLDGIINYENISWTKKELNDLFNIGDVIYVKKVKDKDNEYELKQLPKVNGGIVVMDPYTGRVFALSGGFSFKKSEFNRASQALRQPGSAFKPFIYALALENNFSPTTLILDAPLVLEQGSDLKMWKPENYGKKFYGPSTLRMGLEKSRNLMTVRIAQELGVKKITDFTKRLGIYEDPEELLSISLGSAETTLLKLTSAYCSFVNGGKKIKPILIDRIQDSEGKTFFNSETRTCKNCNQVSYLSNKIPKISDNFDQVISAQSAYQITSILEGVVKRGTGKRLRDLNLDIAGKTGTTNNNTDTWFIGFTSKVVIGVYIGMDEPKSLGRYETGAKTAMPVFKNFVKQVIKKKDARPFKVAPNISMMVVEKITG
;
A
#
# COMPACT_ATOMS: atom_id res chain seq x y z
N GLY A 1 29.78 -18.84 1.09
CA GLY A 1 28.55 -18.38 1.76
C GLY A 1 27.36 -19.22 1.35
N PHE A 2 27.03 -19.23 0.05
CA PHE A 2 25.89 -19.93 -0.54
C PHE A 2 25.81 -21.41 -0.16
N ASP A 3 26.88 -22.19 -0.36
CA ASP A 3 26.91 -23.62 -0.02
C ASP A 3 26.51 -23.93 1.43
N LYS A 4 26.91 -23.08 2.40
CA LYS A 4 26.54 -23.28 3.80
C LYS A 4 25.02 -23.12 4.01
N VAL A 5 24.40 -22.13 3.37
CA VAL A 5 22.95 -21.88 3.50
C VAL A 5 22.13 -23.05 2.95
N TYR A 6 22.52 -23.63 1.82
CA TYR A 6 21.76 -24.70 1.17
C TYR A 6 22.08 -26.11 1.67
N LYS A 7 23.29 -26.36 2.21
CA LYS A 7 23.73 -27.71 2.60
C LYS A 7 23.62 -28.01 4.10
N GLN A 8 23.52 -27.00 4.97
CA GLN A 8 23.52 -27.21 6.43
C GLN A 8 22.14 -27.47 7.05
N GLY A 9 21.08 -27.58 6.25
CA GLY A 9 19.74 -27.94 6.75
C GLY A 9 19.12 -26.91 7.71
N PHE A 10 19.36 -25.62 7.49
CA PHE A 10 18.83 -24.57 8.36
C PHE A 10 17.29 -24.52 8.34
N ASN A 11 16.71 -24.35 9.53
CA ASN A 11 15.30 -24.02 9.71
C ASN A 11 15.13 -22.50 9.86
N ILE A 12 14.44 -21.87 8.90
CA ILE A 12 14.19 -20.43 8.87
C ILE A 12 12.74 -20.16 9.26
N LYS A 13 12.53 -19.50 10.39
CA LYS A 13 11.22 -19.04 10.84
C LYS A 13 11.01 -17.59 10.41
N THR A 14 9.91 -17.32 9.71
CA THR A 14 9.51 -15.98 9.30
C THR A 14 8.35 -15.48 10.17
N PRO A 15 8.14 -14.15 10.28
CA PRO A 15 6.97 -13.58 10.93
C PRO A 15 5.68 -13.68 10.10
N LEU A 16 5.77 -14.24 8.88
CA LEU A 16 4.66 -14.30 7.95
C LEU A 16 3.49 -15.09 8.56
N ASN A 17 2.33 -14.46 8.60
CA ASN A 17 1.09 -15.10 8.99
C ASN A 17 0.36 -15.55 7.71
N LEU A 18 0.16 -16.87 7.56
CA LEU A 18 -0.38 -17.45 6.32
C LEU A 18 -1.78 -16.93 5.97
N GLU A 19 -2.65 -16.72 6.97
CA GLU A 19 -3.99 -16.17 6.76
C GLU A 19 -3.90 -14.73 6.24
N LEU A 20 -3.11 -13.89 6.91
CA LEU A 20 -2.90 -12.50 6.49
C LEU A 20 -2.23 -12.42 5.12
N GLN A 21 -1.28 -13.30 4.82
CA GLN A 21 -0.59 -13.36 3.53
C GLN A 21 -1.55 -13.68 2.39
N ASN A 22 -2.43 -14.66 2.58
CA ASN A 22 -3.43 -15.05 1.59
C ASN A 22 -4.42 -13.91 1.34
N ILE A 23 -4.95 -13.30 2.40
CA ILE A 23 -5.88 -12.17 2.27
C ILE A 23 -5.21 -10.97 1.61
N ALA A 24 -3.96 -10.64 1.99
CA ALA A 24 -3.20 -9.54 1.38
C ALA A 24 -3.00 -9.76 -0.13
N THR A 25 -2.56 -10.96 -0.52
CA THR A 25 -2.37 -11.32 -1.93
C THR A 25 -3.68 -11.25 -2.72
N LEU A 26 -4.77 -11.80 -2.18
CA LEU A 26 -6.08 -11.76 -2.83
C LEU A 26 -6.62 -10.33 -2.94
N SER A 27 -6.47 -9.51 -1.90
CA SER A 27 -6.86 -8.09 -1.92
C SER A 27 -6.08 -7.30 -2.96
N LEU A 28 -4.76 -7.53 -3.08
CA LEU A 28 -3.93 -6.89 -4.11
C LEU A 28 -4.39 -7.30 -5.51
N ARG A 29 -4.48 -8.61 -5.79
CA ARG A 29 -4.92 -9.14 -7.10
C ARG A 29 -6.29 -8.59 -7.49
N LYS A 30 -7.26 -8.59 -6.57
CA LYS A 30 -8.59 -8.02 -6.80
C LYS A 30 -8.54 -6.53 -7.12
N GLY A 31 -7.67 -5.76 -6.46
CA GLY A 31 -7.47 -4.34 -6.77
C GLY A 31 -6.92 -4.11 -8.17
N LEU A 32 -5.90 -4.88 -8.55
CA LEU A 32 -5.27 -4.82 -9.87
C LEU A 32 -6.27 -5.23 -10.96
N GLU A 33 -7.03 -6.33 -10.77
CA GLU A 33 -8.13 -6.74 -11.66
C GLU A 33 -9.19 -5.64 -11.80
N ASN A 34 -9.63 -5.05 -10.69
CA ASN A 34 -10.65 -4.01 -10.72
C ASN A 34 -10.17 -2.76 -11.47
N TYR A 35 -8.91 -2.37 -11.33
CA TYR A 35 -8.31 -1.31 -12.14
C TYR A 35 -8.31 -1.70 -13.62
N ASP A 36 -7.83 -2.90 -13.92
CA ASP A 36 -7.66 -3.37 -15.28
C ASP A 36 -8.98 -3.45 -16.04
N LYS A 37 -10.04 -3.94 -15.38
CA LYS A 37 -11.41 -3.96 -15.92
C LYS A 37 -11.92 -2.55 -16.29
N ARG A 38 -11.55 -1.52 -15.52
CA ARG A 38 -11.92 -0.11 -15.87
C ARG A 38 -11.19 0.40 -17.11
N LYS A 39 -10.08 -0.22 -17.51
CA LYS A 39 -9.32 0.12 -18.72
C LYS A 39 -9.78 -0.66 -19.95
N GLY A 40 -10.72 -1.59 -19.79
CA GLY A 40 -11.31 -2.35 -20.88
C GLY A 40 -10.50 -3.57 -21.30
N TRP A 41 -11.10 -4.34 -22.19
CA TRP A 41 -10.50 -5.54 -22.79
C TRP A 41 -9.48 -5.17 -23.88
N ARG A 42 -8.37 -5.92 -23.91
CA ARG A 42 -7.22 -5.69 -24.79
C ARG A 42 -7.06 -6.76 -25.88
N GLY A 43 -7.96 -7.72 -25.95
CA GLY A 43 -7.87 -8.85 -26.87
C GLY A 43 -7.37 -10.14 -26.19
N PRO A 44 -7.50 -11.26 -26.90
CA PRO A 44 -7.07 -12.57 -26.44
C PRO A 44 -5.54 -12.64 -26.30
N ILE A 45 -5.06 -13.71 -25.68
CA ILE A 45 -3.62 -13.99 -25.55
C ILE A 45 -3.02 -14.28 -26.93
N THR A 46 -3.72 -15.10 -27.71
CA THR A 46 -3.38 -15.48 -29.08
C THR A 46 -4.62 -16.06 -29.75
N ASN A 47 -4.56 -16.33 -31.05
CA ASN A 47 -5.60 -17.04 -31.79
C ASN A 47 -4.98 -18.27 -32.48
N LYS A 48 -5.59 -19.43 -32.28
CA LYS A 48 -5.15 -20.70 -32.86
C LYS A 48 -6.12 -21.11 -33.96
N LYS A 49 -5.60 -21.39 -35.16
CA LYS A 49 -6.40 -21.89 -36.30
C LYS A 49 -6.73 -23.38 -36.21
N ILE A 50 -5.93 -24.14 -35.46
CA ILE A 50 -6.07 -25.59 -35.28
C ILE A 50 -6.52 -25.85 -33.85
N PHE A 51 -7.62 -26.59 -33.70
CA PHE A 51 -8.20 -26.93 -32.40
C PHE A 51 -7.63 -28.20 -31.78
N TYR A 52 -6.95 -29.03 -32.57
CA TYR A 52 -6.27 -30.23 -32.07
C TYR A 52 -4.95 -29.85 -31.40
N ASN A 53 -4.75 -30.28 -30.15
CA ASN A 53 -3.58 -29.95 -29.32
C ASN A 53 -3.30 -28.43 -29.23
N TRP A 54 -4.35 -27.62 -29.12
CA TRP A 54 -4.23 -26.15 -29.09
C TRP A 54 -3.44 -25.64 -27.88
N GLU A 55 -3.35 -26.47 -26.82
CA GLU A 55 -2.65 -26.21 -25.57
C GLU A 55 -1.11 -26.18 -25.70
N LYS A 56 -0.57 -26.61 -26.85
CA LYS A 56 0.87 -26.54 -27.15
C LYS A 56 1.38 -25.10 -27.25
N ASP A 57 2.60 -24.91 -26.75
CA ASP A 57 3.34 -23.63 -26.72
C ASP A 57 2.69 -22.53 -25.86
N LEU A 58 1.89 -22.92 -24.86
CA LEU A 58 1.21 -21.99 -23.95
C LEU A 58 1.79 -21.95 -22.52
N ASP A 59 2.89 -22.64 -22.26
CA ASP A 59 3.42 -22.78 -20.90
C ASP A 59 3.86 -21.45 -20.28
N GLN A 60 4.33 -20.50 -21.09
CA GLN A 60 4.67 -19.14 -20.67
C GLN A 60 3.47 -18.31 -20.18
N PHE A 61 2.24 -18.75 -20.47
CA PHE A 61 0.99 -18.11 -20.03
C PHE A 61 0.39 -18.80 -18.80
N ILE A 62 1.01 -19.87 -18.30
CA ILE A 62 0.52 -20.55 -17.10
C ILE A 62 0.88 -19.74 -15.86
N LEU A 63 -0.14 -19.33 -15.12
CA LEU A 63 -0.01 -18.64 -13.84
C LEU A 63 0.01 -19.64 -12.67
N GLU A 64 0.32 -19.19 -11.46
CA GLU A 64 0.26 -20.07 -10.29
C GLU A 64 -1.19 -20.46 -9.91
N ASN A 65 -1.36 -21.70 -9.42
CA ASN A 65 -2.66 -22.29 -9.10
C ASN A 65 -3.48 -21.46 -8.10
N SER A 66 -2.83 -20.69 -7.21
CA SER A 66 -3.49 -19.82 -6.23
C SER A 66 -4.36 -18.71 -6.85
N ILE A 67 -4.16 -18.39 -8.13
CA ILE A 67 -4.97 -17.41 -8.87
C ILE A 67 -6.32 -18.03 -9.27
N GLY A 68 -6.35 -19.35 -9.50
CA GLY A 68 -7.54 -20.09 -9.92
C GLY A 68 -8.03 -19.67 -11.30
N TRP A 69 -7.12 -19.24 -12.18
CA TRP A 69 -7.42 -18.98 -13.60
C TRP A 69 -6.90 -20.14 -14.43
N GLU A 70 -7.57 -20.40 -15.54
CA GLU A 70 -7.20 -21.42 -16.52
C GLU A 70 -7.17 -20.80 -17.90
N LEU A 71 -6.40 -21.40 -18.81
CA LEU A 71 -6.46 -21.08 -20.22
C LEU A 71 -7.62 -21.84 -20.85
N ALA A 72 -8.34 -21.17 -21.74
CA ALA A 72 -9.39 -21.78 -22.54
C ALA A 72 -9.37 -21.24 -23.97
N ILE A 73 -9.80 -22.07 -24.92
CA ILE A 73 -9.98 -21.69 -26.32
C ILE A 73 -11.47 -21.49 -26.61
N VAL A 74 -11.81 -20.44 -27.37
CA VAL A 74 -13.17 -20.18 -27.84
C VAL A 74 -13.48 -21.10 -29.03
N LYS A 75 -14.48 -21.98 -28.88
CA LYS A 75 -14.90 -22.94 -29.92
C LYS A 75 -16.09 -22.43 -30.73
N LYS A 76 -17.08 -21.85 -30.06
CA LYS A 76 -18.32 -21.37 -30.67
C LYS A 76 -18.76 -20.06 -30.03
N ILE A 77 -19.31 -19.16 -30.84
CA ILE A 77 -19.83 -17.89 -30.38
C ILE A 77 -21.30 -17.82 -30.79
N ASN A 78 -22.18 -17.63 -29.81
CA ASN A 78 -23.59 -17.36 -30.02
C ASN A 78 -23.91 -15.93 -29.54
N LYS A 79 -25.13 -15.47 -29.80
CA LYS A 79 -25.58 -14.12 -29.41
C LYS A 79 -25.44 -13.82 -27.91
N PHE A 80 -25.68 -14.81 -27.04
CA PHE A 80 -25.72 -14.62 -25.57
C PHE A 80 -24.64 -15.38 -24.80
N SER A 81 -23.94 -16.31 -25.46
CA SER A 81 -22.93 -17.14 -24.83
C SER A 81 -21.82 -17.55 -25.79
N ALA A 82 -20.62 -17.77 -25.25
CA ALA A 82 -19.50 -18.40 -25.96
C ALA A 82 -19.18 -19.74 -25.32
N THR A 83 -19.04 -20.78 -26.15
CA THR A 83 -18.58 -22.10 -25.72
C THR A 83 -17.07 -22.14 -25.77
N ILE A 84 -16.46 -22.59 -24.68
CA ILE A 84 -15.02 -22.68 -24.50
C ILE A 84 -14.62 -24.10 -24.14
N GLU A 85 -13.37 -24.45 -24.43
CA GLU A 85 -12.73 -25.68 -23.94
C GLU A 85 -11.51 -25.26 -23.12
N THR A 86 -11.44 -25.71 -21.86
CA THR A 86 -10.30 -25.42 -20.97
C THR A 86 -9.11 -26.30 -21.30
N LYS A 87 -7.89 -25.90 -20.89
CA LYS A 87 -6.66 -26.72 -21.03
C LYS A 87 -6.77 -28.10 -20.35
N LYS A 88 -7.77 -28.32 -19.48
CA LYS A 88 -8.08 -29.60 -18.84
C LYS A 88 -9.06 -30.46 -19.63
N ASN A 89 -9.36 -30.09 -20.88
CA ASN A 89 -10.36 -30.73 -21.74
C ASN A 89 -11.77 -30.73 -21.14
N LEU A 90 -12.09 -29.69 -20.35
CA LEU A 90 -13.45 -29.47 -19.85
C LEU A 90 -14.13 -28.39 -20.68
N ASP A 91 -15.33 -28.69 -21.18
CA ASP A 91 -16.19 -27.72 -21.84
C ASP A 91 -16.83 -26.76 -20.84
N GLY A 92 -16.96 -25.51 -21.27
CA GLY A 92 -17.53 -24.44 -20.46
C GLY A 92 -18.26 -23.41 -21.29
N ILE A 93 -19.00 -22.54 -20.60
CA ILE A 93 -19.78 -21.46 -21.19
C ILE A 93 -19.42 -20.15 -20.52
N ILE A 94 -19.21 -19.11 -21.33
CA ILE A 94 -19.13 -17.72 -20.88
C ILE A 94 -20.41 -17.00 -21.31
N ASN A 95 -21.22 -16.60 -20.34
CA ASN A 95 -22.42 -15.79 -20.57
C ASN A 95 -22.09 -14.30 -20.71
N TYR A 96 -22.99 -13.54 -21.33
CA TYR A 96 -22.85 -12.08 -21.47
C TYR A 96 -22.59 -11.37 -20.12
N GLU A 97 -23.25 -11.80 -19.04
CA GLU A 97 -23.04 -11.22 -17.70
C GLU A 97 -21.58 -11.27 -17.25
N ASN A 98 -20.86 -12.31 -17.64
CA ASN A 98 -19.47 -12.56 -17.28
C ASN A 98 -18.46 -11.80 -18.15
N ILE A 99 -18.91 -11.11 -19.19
CA ILE A 99 -18.10 -10.20 -20.02
C ILE A 99 -18.57 -8.74 -19.97
N SER A 100 -19.64 -8.43 -19.23
CA SER A 100 -20.28 -7.11 -19.16
C SER A 100 -19.30 -5.95 -18.90
N TRP A 101 -18.23 -6.19 -18.15
CA TRP A 101 -17.18 -5.21 -17.86
C TRP A 101 -16.42 -4.73 -19.11
N THR A 102 -16.43 -5.51 -20.20
CA THR A 102 -15.79 -5.17 -21.47
C THR A 102 -16.59 -4.16 -22.29
N LYS A 103 -17.90 -4.01 -22.00
CA LYS A 103 -18.85 -3.18 -22.75
C LYS A 103 -18.94 -3.52 -24.25
N LYS A 104 -18.69 -4.79 -24.60
CA LYS A 104 -18.77 -5.31 -25.98
C LYS A 104 -19.71 -6.51 -26.03
N GLU A 105 -20.30 -6.74 -27.19
CA GLU A 105 -21.03 -7.96 -27.51
C GLU A 105 -20.06 -9.12 -27.75
N LEU A 106 -20.51 -10.37 -27.54
CA LEU A 106 -19.65 -11.56 -27.69
C LEU A 106 -19.05 -11.69 -29.09
N ASN A 107 -19.85 -11.39 -30.12
CA ASN A 107 -19.41 -11.45 -31.53
C ASN A 107 -18.34 -10.41 -31.86
N ASP A 108 -18.32 -9.27 -31.17
CA ASP A 108 -17.31 -8.22 -31.36
C ASP A 108 -16.09 -8.42 -30.44
N LEU A 109 -16.24 -9.25 -29.41
CA LEU A 109 -15.25 -9.47 -28.37
C LEU A 109 -14.31 -10.63 -28.70
N PHE A 110 -14.86 -11.72 -29.24
CA PHE A 110 -14.15 -12.97 -29.48
C PHE A 110 -14.15 -13.35 -30.96
N ASN A 111 -13.10 -14.04 -31.36
CA ASN A 111 -13.06 -14.85 -32.57
C ASN A 111 -12.96 -16.33 -32.20
N ILE A 112 -13.46 -17.19 -33.09
CA ILE A 112 -13.25 -18.63 -32.99
C ILE A 112 -11.73 -18.90 -33.03
N GLY A 113 -11.25 -19.71 -32.09
CA GLY A 113 -9.82 -20.00 -31.90
C GLY A 113 -9.10 -19.09 -30.90
N ASP A 114 -9.76 -18.09 -30.33
CA ASP A 114 -9.15 -17.20 -29.34
C ASP A 114 -8.78 -17.95 -28.06
N VAL A 115 -7.54 -17.77 -27.59
CA VAL A 115 -7.06 -18.28 -26.31
C VAL A 115 -7.15 -17.18 -25.26
N ILE A 116 -7.88 -17.44 -24.18
CA ILE A 116 -8.22 -16.47 -23.14
C ILE A 116 -7.98 -17.03 -21.74
N TYR A 117 -7.85 -16.14 -20.75
CA TYR A 117 -7.92 -16.53 -19.35
C TYR A 117 -9.37 -16.60 -18.90
N VAL A 118 -9.70 -17.65 -18.17
CA VAL A 118 -11.03 -17.85 -17.59
C VAL A 118 -10.93 -18.28 -16.13
N LYS A 119 -11.98 -18.05 -15.36
CA LYS A 119 -12.11 -18.54 -13.99
C LYS A 119 -13.49 -19.14 -13.81
N LYS A 120 -13.57 -20.34 -13.23
CA LYS A 120 -14.87 -20.97 -12.94
C LYS A 120 -15.68 -20.09 -11.98
N VAL A 121 -16.94 -19.83 -12.32
CA VAL A 121 -17.88 -19.13 -11.45
C VAL A 121 -18.23 -20.05 -10.28
N LYS A 122 -18.25 -19.49 -9.06
CA LYS A 122 -18.64 -20.28 -7.89
C LYS A 122 -20.11 -20.69 -8.00
N ASP A 123 -20.41 -21.92 -7.57
CA ASP A 123 -21.77 -22.44 -7.43
C ASP A 123 -22.56 -22.61 -8.74
N LYS A 124 -21.88 -22.53 -9.90
CA LYS A 124 -22.45 -22.84 -11.22
C LYS A 124 -21.55 -23.82 -11.96
N ASP A 125 -22.11 -24.95 -12.37
CA ASP A 125 -21.36 -25.93 -13.16
C ASP A 125 -21.19 -25.46 -14.60
N ASN A 126 -19.97 -25.69 -15.12
CA ASN A 126 -19.53 -25.33 -16.47
C ASN A 126 -19.64 -23.85 -16.85
N GLU A 127 -19.85 -22.93 -15.90
CA GLU A 127 -19.87 -21.49 -16.17
C GLU A 127 -18.55 -20.80 -15.79
N TYR A 128 -18.05 -19.93 -16.68
CA TYR A 128 -16.76 -19.28 -16.55
C TYR A 128 -16.86 -17.75 -16.73
N GLU A 129 -16.03 -17.03 -15.99
CA GLU A 129 -15.81 -15.60 -16.17
C GLU A 129 -14.55 -15.29 -16.97
N LEU A 130 -14.66 -14.33 -17.90
CA LEU A 130 -13.52 -13.83 -18.66
C LEU A 130 -12.56 -13.08 -17.73
N LYS A 131 -11.29 -13.45 -17.80
CA LYS A 131 -10.19 -12.82 -17.08
C LYS A 131 -9.19 -12.21 -18.04
N GLN A 132 -8.50 -11.19 -17.54
CA GLN A 132 -7.47 -10.48 -18.25
C GLN A 132 -6.31 -10.22 -17.29
N LEU A 133 -5.11 -10.65 -17.65
CA LEU A 133 -3.92 -10.38 -16.85
C LEU A 133 -3.68 -8.87 -16.77
N PRO A 134 -3.68 -8.25 -15.58
CA PRO A 134 -3.48 -6.82 -15.44
C PRO A 134 -2.12 -6.37 -15.98
N LYS A 135 -2.09 -5.29 -16.76
CA LYS A 135 -0.83 -4.62 -17.13
C LYS A 135 -0.25 -3.81 -15.97
N VAL A 136 -1.12 -3.27 -15.12
CA VAL A 136 -0.73 -2.59 -13.88
C VAL A 136 -0.27 -3.61 -12.85
N ASN A 137 0.65 -3.21 -11.98
CA ASN A 137 1.11 -4.04 -10.89
C ASN A 137 1.13 -3.24 -9.57
N GLY A 138 1.67 -3.82 -8.51
CA GLY A 138 1.69 -3.16 -7.22
C GLY A 138 2.28 -4.02 -6.12
N GLY A 139 2.10 -3.56 -4.88
CA GLY A 139 2.49 -4.31 -3.70
C GLY A 139 1.58 -4.01 -2.51
N ILE A 140 1.57 -4.94 -1.57
CA ILE A 140 0.96 -4.77 -0.25
C ILE A 140 1.93 -5.27 0.82
N VAL A 141 2.05 -4.50 1.90
CA VAL A 141 2.86 -4.84 3.08
C VAL A 141 1.99 -4.67 4.31
N VAL A 142 2.04 -5.63 5.23
CA VAL A 142 1.34 -5.61 6.51
C VAL A 142 2.36 -5.82 7.63
N MET A 143 2.45 -4.88 8.56
CA MET A 143 3.49 -4.86 9.59
C MET A 143 2.92 -4.63 10.98
N ASP A 144 3.58 -5.24 11.97
CA ASP A 144 3.45 -4.85 13.37
C ASP A 144 4.23 -3.56 13.64
N PRO A 145 3.55 -2.46 14.04
CA PRO A 145 4.22 -1.21 14.31
C PRO A 145 5.16 -1.24 15.52
N TYR A 146 4.99 -2.19 16.44
CA TYR A 146 5.77 -2.26 17.68
C TYR A 146 7.03 -3.10 17.56
N THR A 147 7.14 -3.92 16.52
CA THR A 147 8.28 -4.85 16.35
C THR A 147 8.96 -4.74 15.00
N GLY A 148 8.23 -4.32 13.97
CA GLY A 148 8.72 -4.37 12.59
C GLY A 148 8.53 -5.71 11.90
N ARG A 149 7.93 -6.69 12.58
CA ARG A 149 7.60 -7.99 11.99
C ARG A 149 6.63 -7.78 10.81
N VAL A 150 7.03 -8.29 9.65
CA VAL A 150 6.23 -8.23 8.42
C VAL A 150 5.33 -9.45 8.37
N PHE A 151 4.05 -9.26 8.70
CA PHE A 151 3.08 -10.35 8.74
C PHE A 151 2.62 -10.80 7.36
N ALA A 152 2.60 -9.89 6.39
CA ALA A 152 2.29 -10.22 5.00
C ALA A 152 3.05 -9.28 4.05
N LEU A 153 3.49 -9.83 2.93
CA LEU A 153 4.17 -9.11 1.86
C LEU A 153 3.85 -9.77 0.52
N SER A 154 3.24 -9.00 -0.38
CA SER A 154 3.03 -9.42 -1.77
C SER A 154 3.55 -8.34 -2.70
N GLY A 155 4.50 -8.72 -3.57
CA GLY A 155 5.23 -7.83 -4.47
C GLY A 155 4.70 -7.77 -5.90
N GLY A 156 3.54 -8.38 -6.18
CA GLY A 156 2.90 -8.27 -7.48
C GLY A 156 1.70 -9.21 -7.69
N PHE A 157 1.16 -9.19 -8.91
CA PHE A 157 0.01 -10.01 -9.29
C PHE A 157 0.32 -11.52 -9.34
N SER A 158 1.43 -11.88 -10.00
CA SER A 158 1.86 -13.27 -10.19
C SER A 158 3.36 -13.41 -10.06
N PHE A 159 3.80 -14.32 -9.18
CA PHE A 159 5.23 -14.61 -8.99
C PHE A 159 5.83 -15.35 -10.19
N LYS A 160 5.08 -16.32 -10.77
CA LYS A 160 5.52 -17.04 -11.98
C LYS A 160 5.73 -16.10 -13.17
N LYS A 161 4.95 -15.01 -13.25
CA LYS A 161 5.10 -14.01 -14.31
C LYS A 161 6.26 -13.04 -14.06
N SER A 162 6.51 -12.70 -12.80
CA SER A 162 7.54 -11.73 -12.41
C SER A 162 7.95 -11.96 -10.96
N GLU A 163 9.19 -12.39 -10.75
CA GLU A 163 9.77 -12.59 -9.41
C GLU A 163 10.17 -11.27 -8.74
N PHE A 164 10.15 -10.16 -9.48
CA PHE A 164 10.51 -8.83 -8.99
C PHE A 164 9.54 -8.38 -7.89
N ASN A 165 10.08 -8.13 -6.70
CA ASN A 165 9.32 -7.79 -5.52
C ASN A 165 9.11 -6.27 -5.41
N ARG A 166 7.98 -5.80 -5.92
CA ARG A 166 7.65 -4.36 -5.94
C ARG A 166 7.43 -3.76 -4.56
N ALA A 167 7.23 -4.58 -3.53
CA ALA A 167 7.08 -4.07 -2.17
C ALA A 167 8.43 -3.63 -1.57
N SER A 168 9.51 -4.34 -1.87
CA SER A 168 10.84 -4.11 -1.29
C SER A 168 11.88 -3.56 -2.26
N GLN A 169 11.72 -3.75 -3.57
CA GLN A 169 12.73 -3.43 -4.58
C GLN A 169 12.32 -2.27 -5.51
N ALA A 170 11.02 -2.06 -5.73
CA ALA A 170 10.57 -0.97 -6.62
C ALA A 170 10.77 0.39 -5.94
N LEU A 171 11.68 1.19 -6.51
CA LEU A 171 11.85 2.59 -6.18
C LEU A 171 10.78 3.40 -6.91
N ARG A 172 9.97 4.12 -6.12
CA ARG A 172 8.84 4.90 -6.62
C ARG A 172 8.59 6.13 -5.79
N GLN A 173 8.05 7.16 -6.44
CA GLN A 173 7.65 8.39 -5.77
C GLN A 173 6.40 8.17 -4.90
N PRO A 174 6.44 8.43 -3.59
CA PRO A 174 5.29 8.25 -2.70
C PRO A 174 4.25 9.37 -2.83
N GLY A 175 4.63 10.50 -3.42
CA GLY A 175 3.79 11.68 -3.56
C GLY A 175 3.21 12.13 -2.21
N SER A 176 1.92 12.44 -2.20
CA SER A 176 1.21 12.89 -1.00
C SER A 176 1.20 11.91 0.20
N ALA A 177 1.61 10.65 0.04
CA ALA A 177 1.80 9.73 1.16
C ALA A 177 3.04 10.09 2.02
N PHE A 178 3.92 10.95 1.54
CA PHE A 178 5.09 11.41 2.29
C PHE A 178 4.78 12.60 3.24
N LYS A 179 3.75 13.39 2.94
CA LYS A 179 3.41 14.60 3.71
C LYS A 179 3.33 14.43 5.23
N PRO A 180 2.81 13.32 5.79
CA PRO A 180 2.76 13.18 7.24
C PRO A 180 4.10 13.36 7.94
N PHE A 181 5.22 13.03 7.28
CA PHE A 181 6.56 13.23 7.82
C PHE A 181 6.98 14.70 7.84
N ILE A 182 6.62 15.49 6.82
CA ILE A 182 6.83 16.94 6.82
C ILE A 182 6.05 17.59 7.96
N TYR A 183 4.80 17.18 8.15
CA TYR A 183 3.95 17.72 9.21
C TYR A 183 4.41 17.24 10.60
N ALA A 184 4.91 16.00 10.72
CA ALA A 184 5.52 15.52 11.96
C ALA A 184 6.73 16.36 12.34
N LEU A 185 7.61 16.63 11.37
CA LEU A 185 8.76 17.48 11.59
C LEU A 185 8.35 18.92 11.95
N ALA A 186 7.28 19.45 11.35
CA ALA A 186 6.73 20.75 11.74
C ALA A 186 6.32 20.78 13.22
N LEU A 187 5.59 19.76 13.70
CA LEU A 187 5.19 19.67 15.10
C LEU A 187 6.38 19.55 16.07
N GLU A 188 7.47 18.93 15.63
CA GLU A 188 8.74 18.90 16.39
C GLU A 188 9.51 20.24 16.35
N ASN A 189 9.03 21.23 15.58
CA ASN A 189 9.69 22.52 15.36
C ASN A 189 8.71 23.70 15.57
N ASN A 190 8.02 23.69 16.71
CA ASN A 190 7.15 24.77 17.21
C ASN A 190 5.84 25.02 16.43
N PHE A 191 5.45 24.15 15.51
CA PHE A 191 4.10 24.18 14.96
C PHE A 191 3.12 23.46 15.88
N SER A 192 1.86 23.88 15.84
CA SER A 192 0.74 23.18 16.46
C SER A 192 -0.22 22.68 15.37
N PRO A 193 -1.14 21.75 15.69
CA PRO A 193 -2.21 21.38 14.77
C PRO A 193 -3.09 22.55 14.31
N THR A 194 -3.07 23.67 15.03
CA THR A 194 -3.90 24.85 14.80
C THR A 194 -3.16 25.99 14.10
N THR A 195 -1.83 25.93 13.98
CA THR A 195 -1.03 26.92 13.25
C THR A 195 -1.63 27.18 11.88
N LEU A 196 -1.92 28.46 11.59
CA LEU A 196 -2.47 28.88 10.31
C LEU A 196 -1.37 28.97 9.26
N ILE A 197 -1.59 28.30 8.14
CA ILE A 197 -0.67 28.29 7.00
C ILE A 197 -1.44 28.71 5.75
N LEU A 198 -0.82 29.59 4.97
CA LEU A 198 -1.45 30.18 3.78
C LEU A 198 -1.50 29.20 2.60
N ASP A 199 -2.72 28.84 2.16
CA ASP A 199 -2.97 28.09 0.93
C ASP A 199 -3.27 29.03 -0.25
N ALA A 200 -2.23 29.71 -0.74
CA ALA A 200 -2.25 30.69 -1.83
C ALA A 200 -1.10 30.46 -2.83
N PRO A 201 -1.18 30.97 -4.08
CA PRO A 201 -0.16 30.79 -5.11
C PRO A 201 1.26 31.03 -4.58
N LEU A 202 2.19 30.22 -5.06
CA LEU A 202 3.59 30.27 -4.67
C LEU A 202 4.45 30.07 -5.92
N VAL A 203 5.46 30.91 -6.07
CA VAL A 203 6.44 30.83 -7.15
C VAL A 203 7.81 30.88 -6.50
N LEU A 204 8.65 29.89 -6.78
CA LEU A 204 9.96 29.74 -6.17
C LEU A 204 11.06 29.68 -7.22
N GLU A 205 12.15 30.37 -6.95
CA GLU A 205 13.38 30.26 -7.71
C GLU A 205 14.05 28.92 -7.40
N GLN A 206 14.66 28.30 -8.41
CA GLN A 206 15.37 27.02 -8.27
C GLN A 206 16.88 27.16 -8.55
N GLY A 207 17.34 28.35 -8.94
CA GLY A 207 18.70 28.63 -9.42
C GLY A 207 18.68 29.58 -10.61
N SER A 208 19.83 30.14 -10.97
CA SER A 208 19.99 31.16 -12.02
C SER A 208 19.45 30.74 -13.40
N ASP A 209 19.50 29.45 -13.71
CA ASP A 209 19.19 28.91 -15.05
C ASP A 209 18.00 27.92 -15.07
N LEU A 210 17.26 27.83 -13.96
CA LEU A 210 16.11 26.93 -13.85
C LEU A 210 14.79 27.70 -13.92
N LYS A 211 13.80 27.11 -14.59
CA LYS A 211 12.44 27.67 -14.62
C LYS A 211 11.89 27.81 -13.20
N MET A 212 11.20 28.92 -12.96
CA MET A 212 10.47 29.15 -11.70
C MET A 212 9.54 27.97 -11.41
N TRP A 213 9.64 27.43 -10.20
CA TRP A 213 8.77 26.36 -9.75
C TRP A 213 7.45 26.92 -9.24
N LYS A 214 6.35 26.44 -9.81
CA LYS A 214 4.98 26.83 -9.45
C LYS A 214 4.21 25.58 -9.00
N PRO A 215 4.34 25.16 -7.72
CA PRO A 215 3.56 24.05 -7.21
C PRO A 215 2.07 24.39 -7.25
N GLU A 216 1.22 23.39 -7.48
CA GLU A 216 -0.24 23.56 -7.53
C GLU A 216 -0.94 22.54 -6.63
N ASN A 217 -2.09 22.91 -6.06
CA ASN A 217 -2.98 21.97 -5.42
C ASN A 217 -3.69 21.07 -6.43
N TYR A 218 -4.02 19.84 -6.00
CA TYR A 218 -4.94 19.01 -6.76
C TYR A 218 -6.29 19.73 -6.94
N GLY A 219 -6.72 19.89 -8.19
CA GLY A 219 -7.94 20.63 -8.56
C GLY A 219 -7.78 22.14 -8.73
N LYS A 220 -6.55 22.69 -8.62
CA LYS A 220 -6.19 24.08 -8.96
C LYS A 220 -7.01 25.17 -8.23
N LYS A 221 -7.37 24.92 -6.97
CA LYS A 221 -8.07 25.88 -6.11
C LYS A 221 -7.19 26.31 -4.94
N PHE A 222 -7.38 27.56 -4.50
CA PHE A 222 -6.78 28.16 -3.32
C PHE A 222 -7.84 28.32 -2.23
N TYR A 223 -7.43 28.19 -0.96
CA TYR A 223 -8.34 28.17 0.18
C TYR A 223 -7.98 29.20 1.25
N GLY A 224 -6.93 30.00 1.03
CA GLY A 224 -6.50 31.02 1.99
C GLY A 224 -5.85 30.40 3.24
N PRO A 225 -5.78 31.15 4.35
CA PRO A 225 -5.29 30.63 5.63
C PRO A 225 -6.07 29.39 6.07
N SER A 226 -5.37 28.36 6.52
CA SER A 226 -5.97 27.13 7.03
C SER A 226 -5.08 26.50 8.09
N THR A 227 -5.68 25.82 9.06
CA THR A 227 -4.93 25.12 10.10
C THR A 227 -4.03 24.02 9.52
N LEU A 228 -2.87 23.78 10.15
CA LEU A 228 -1.95 22.69 9.80
C LEU A 228 -2.68 21.34 9.69
N ARG A 229 -3.58 21.05 10.64
CA ARG A 229 -4.46 19.88 10.59
C ARG A 229 -5.24 19.77 9.27
N MET A 230 -5.87 20.86 8.83
CA MET A 230 -6.63 20.88 7.57
C MET A 230 -5.74 20.66 6.35
N GLY A 231 -4.54 21.24 6.37
CA GLY A 231 -3.54 21.11 5.31
C GLY A 231 -3.21 19.65 5.00
N LEU A 232 -2.95 18.85 6.03
CA LEU A 232 -2.66 17.42 5.87
C LEU A 232 -3.90 16.61 5.48
N GLU A 233 -5.05 16.89 6.09
CA GLU A 233 -6.30 16.15 5.85
C GLU A 233 -6.85 16.30 4.42
N LYS A 234 -6.70 17.51 3.87
CA LYS A 234 -7.06 17.83 2.48
C LYS A 234 -5.87 17.69 1.53
N SER A 235 -4.70 17.32 2.04
CA SER A 235 -3.49 17.07 1.26
C SER A 235 -3.05 18.29 0.43
N ARG A 236 -3.11 19.50 0.99
CA ARG A 236 -2.75 20.75 0.29
C ARG A 236 -1.26 20.80 -0.02
N ASN A 237 -0.89 21.00 -1.29
CA ASN A 237 0.50 21.06 -1.73
C ASN A 237 1.14 22.37 -1.27
N LEU A 238 0.48 23.51 -1.48
CA LEU A 238 1.04 24.83 -1.18
C LEU A 238 1.39 24.99 0.30
N MET A 239 0.48 24.60 1.20
CA MET A 239 0.75 24.59 2.64
C MET A 239 1.95 23.70 3.01
N THR A 240 2.09 22.54 2.36
CA THR A 240 3.20 21.61 2.61
C THR A 240 4.54 22.21 2.18
N VAL A 241 4.56 22.88 1.02
CA VAL A 241 5.77 23.57 0.53
C VAL A 241 6.16 24.71 1.47
N ARG A 242 5.20 25.50 1.96
CA ARG A 242 5.48 26.59 2.92
C ARG A 242 6.05 26.07 4.24
N ILE A 243 5.46 25.02 4.80
CA ILE A 243 6.03 24.34 5.97
C ILE A 243 7.48 23.92 5.68
N ALA A 244 7.72 23.33 4.51
CA ALA A 244 9.06 22.86 4.15
C ALA A 244 10.08 24.00 3.94
N GLN A 245 9.64 25.17 3.45
CA GLN A 245 10.50 26.36 3.36
C GLN A 245 10.93 26.84 4.75
N GLU A 246 10.00 26.88 5.70
CA GLU A 246 10.27 27.33 7.07
C GLU A 246 11.16 26.35 7.83
N LEU A 247 11.00 25.04 7.59
CA LEU A 247 11.84 24.00 8.20
C LEU A 247 13.25 23.93 7.60
N GLY A 248 13.38 24.25 6.32
CA GLY A 248 14.60 24.07 5.53
C GLY A 248 14.80 22.62 5.05
N VAL A 249 15.35 22.48 3.84
CA VAL A 249 15.47 21.18 3.16
C VAL A 249 16.41 20.22 3.90
N LYS A 250 17.54 20.71 4.42
CA LYS A 250 18.50 19.89 5.17
C LYS A 250 17.89 19.19 6.39
N LYS A 251 17.07 19.91 7.17
CA LYS A 251 16.39 19.32 8.32
C LYS A 251 15.41 18.22 7.89
N ILE A 252 14.75 18.39 6.74
CA ILE A 252 13.86 17.38 6.15
C ILE A 252 14.66 16.16 5.72
N THR A 253 15.75 16.33 4.97
CA THR A 253 16.56 15.21 4.48
C THR A 253 17.14 14.42 5.65
N ASP A 254 17.75 15.07 6.64
CA ASP A 254 18.29 14.43 7.85
C ASP A 254 17.21 13.66 8.63
N PHE A 255 16.02 14.24 8.80
CA PHE A 255 14.89 13.59 9.46
C PHE A 255 14.44 12.32 8.71
N THR A 256 14.37 12.37 7.39
CA THR A 256 13.97 11.21 6.57
C THR A 256 15.01 10.09 6.55
N LYS A 257 16.31 10.45 6.58
CA LYS A 257 17.42 9.50 6.74
C LYS A 257 17.33 8.79 8.10
N ARG A 258 17.09 9.54 9.18
CA ARG A 258 16.86 8.98 10.51
C ARG A 258 15.69 8.01 10.54
N LEU A 259 14.57 8.32 9.87
CA LEU A 259 13.42 7.40 9.75
C LEU A 259 13.67 6.20 8.81
N GLY A 260 14.69 6.25 7.95
CA GLY A 260 14.99 5.20 6.98
C GLY A 260 14.07 5.20 5.74
N ILE A 261 13.46 6.36 5.43
CA ILE A 261 12.63 6.53 4.23
C ILE A 261 13.51 6.66 2.99
N TYR A 262 14.54 7.50 3.10
CA TYR A 262 15.52 7.79 2.05
C TYR A 262 16.92 7.52 2.60
N GLU A 263 17.84 7.10 1.73
CA GLU A 263 19.25 6.90 2.10
C GLU A 263 20.04 8.19 1.86
N ASP A 264 19.97 8.71 0.63
CA ASP A 264 20.59 9.98 0.27
C ASP A 264 19.73 10.74 -0.75
N PRO A 265 18.64 11.38 -0.31
CA PRO A 265 17.78 12.14 -1.21
C PRO A 265 18.44 13.48 -1.58
N GLU A 266 18.26 13.91 -2.82
CA GLU A 266 18.66 15.25 -3.26
C GLU A 266 18.02 16.34 -2.39
N GLU A 267 18.77 17.40 -2.10
CA GLU A 267 18.32 18.53 -1.28
C GLU A 267 17.45 19.52 -2.08
N LEU A 268 16.37 19.00 -2.68
CA LEU A 268 15.38 19.80 -3.40
C LEU A 268 14.11 19.97 -2.57
N LEU A 269 13.55 21.19 -2.57
CA LEU A 269 12.31 21.49 -1.86
C LEU A 269 11.10 20.66 -2.33
N SER A 270 11.15 20.14 -3.57
CA SER A 270 10.15 19.24 -4.13
C SER A 270 9.98 17.96 -3.31
N ILE A 271 10.98 17.55 -2.52
CA ILE A 271 10.92 16.39 -1.62
C ILE A 271 9.73 16.49 -0.66
N SER A 272 9.33 17.71 -0.27
CA SER A 272 8.17 17.96 0.58
C SER A 272 6.85 17.42 0.00
N LEU A 273 6.78 17.25 -1.32
CA LEU A 273 5.64 16.68 -2.03
C LEU A 273 5.81 15.19 -2.34
N GLY A 274 6.91 14.57 -1.90
CA GLY A 274 7.23 13.16 -2.13
C GLY A 274 7.76 12.88 -3.53
N SER A 275 8.65 13.75 -4.05
CA SER A 275 9.30 13.60 -5.36
C SER A 275 10.49 12.62 -5.36
N ALA A 276 11.10 12.36 -4.20
CA ALA A 276 12.16 11.37 -4.06
C ALA A 276 11.61 9.94 -3.98
N GLU A 277 12.33 8.99 -4.57
CA GLU A 277 11.90 7.60 -4.65
C GLU A 277 12.20 6.80 -3.39
N THR A 278 11.27 5.95 -2.99
CA THR A 278 11.43 4.99 -1.89
C THR A 278 10.69 3.69 -2.21
N THR A 279 10.79 2.71 -1.33
CA THR A 279 10.07 1.43 -1.47
C THR A 279 8.85 1.41 -0.56
N LEU A 280 7.86 0.60 -0.92
CA LEU A 280 6.66 0.43 -0.10
C LEU A 280 7.01 -0.05 1.31
N LEU A 281 7.96 -0.97 1.43
CA LEU A 281 8.42 -1.50 2.71
C LEU A 281 9.04 -0.41 3.59
N LYS A 282 9.94 0.42 3.06
CA LYS A 282 10.57 1.53 3.80
C LYS A 282 9.53 2.53 4.28
N LEU A 283 8.64 2.96 3.38
CA LEU A 283 7.62 3.94 3.72
C LEU A 283 6.61 3.39 4.74
N THR A 284 6.16 2.14 4.58
CA THR A 284 5.24 1.49 5.53
C THR A 284 5.90 1.36 6.92
N SER A 285 7.19 0.99 6.96
CA SER A 285 7.96 0.93 8.21
C SER A 285 8.06 2.29 8.90
N ALA A 286 8.24 3.37 8.15
CA ALA A 286 8.27 4.71 8.72
C ALA A 286 6.91 5.12 9.32
N TYR A 287 5.78 4.70 8.73
CA TYR A 287 4.46 4.93 9.30
C TYR A 287 4.24 4.21 10.65
N CYS A 288 4.97 3.13 10.94
CA CYS A 288 4.94 2.49 12.25
C CYS A 288 5.31 3.46 13.39
N SER A 289 6.16 4.45 13.12
CA SER A 289 6.54 5.47 14.09
C SER A 289 5.34 6.26 14.62
N PHE A 290 4.29 6.48 13.81
CA PHE A 290 3.10 7.19 14.28
C PHE A 290 2.27 6.38 15.28
N VAL A 291 2.32 5.05 15.21
CA VAL A 291 1.53 4.14 16.04
C VAL A 291 2.27 3.73 17.32
N ASN A 292 3.58 3.53 17.22
CA ASN A 292 4.41 3.04 18.32
C ASN A 292 4.94 4.15 19.25
N GLY A 293 4.51 5.40 19.03
CA GLY A 293 4.91 6.55 19.84
C GLY A 293 6.21 7.22 19.40
N GLY A 294 6.59 7.10 18.13
CA GLY A 294 7.63 7.90 17.48
C GLY A 294 8.98 7.20 17.31
N LYS A 295 9.02 5.88 17.45
CA LYS A 295 10.24 5.06 17.36
C LYS A 295 10.46 4.53 15.95
N LYS A 296 11.73 4.53 15.51
CA LYS A 296 12.14 3.93 14.24
C LYS A 296 12.08 2.42 14.34
N ILE A 297 11.42 1.81 13.37
CA ILE A 297 11.32 0.36 13.24
C ILE A 297 12.03 -0.10 11.98
N LYS A 298 12.78 -1.19 12.10
CA LYS A 298 13.39 -1.89 10.96
C LYS A 298 12.49 -3.08 10.59
N PRO A 299 12.13 -3.27 9.31
CA PRO A 299 11.36 -4.42 8.88
C PRO A 299 12.09 -5.74 9.17
N ILE A 300 11.39 -6.69 9.78
CA ILE A 300 11.87 -8.03 10.09
C ILE A 300 11.14 -9.01 9.17
N LEU A 301 11.89 -9.67 8.28
CA LEU A 301 11.40 -10.73 7.38
C LEU A 301 11.78 -12.15 7.87
N ILE A 302 12.76 -12.24 8.77
CA ILE A 302 13.24 -13.49 9.37
C ILE A 302 13.21 -13.29 10.88
N ASP A 303 12.48 -14.14 11.59
CA ASP A 303 12.42 -14.12 13.05
C ASP A 303 13.59 -14.89 13.65
N ARG A 304 13.85 -16.09 13.14
CA ARG A 304 14.83 -17.02 13.74
C ARG A 304 15.45 -17.94 12.70
N ILE A 305 16.74 -18.24 12.88
CA ILE A 305 17.46 -19.27 12.11
C ILE A 305 18.04 -20.30 13.08
N GLN A 306 17.75 -21.57 12.84
CA GLN A 306 18.26 -22.72 13.62
C GLN A 306 18.99 -23.71 12.70
N ASP A 307 19.98 -24.45 13.20
CA ASP A 307 20.52 -25.64 12.51
C ASP A 307 19.58 -26.86 12.63
N SER A 308 20.01 -27.97 12.04
CA SER A 308 19.35 -29.27 12.09
C SER A 308 19.23 -29.84 13.50
N GLU A 309 20.05 -29.40 14.45
CA GLU A 309 20.02 -29.81 15.86
C GLU A 309 19.12 -28.88 16.71
N GLY A 310 18.58 -27.81 16.13
CA GLY A 310 17.71 -26.85 16.80
C GLY A 310 18.44 -25.71 17.51
N LYS A 311 19.76 -25.60 17.38
CA LYS A 311 20.54 -24.49 17.96
C LYS A 311 20.27 -23.20 17.17
N THR A 312 19.93 -22.13 17.89
CA THR A 312 19.60 -20.83 17.29
C THR A 312 20.88 -20.02 17.03
N PHE A 313 21.12 -19.60 15.77
CA PHE A 313 22.23 -18.71 15.39
C PHE A 313 21.80 -17.26 15.24
N PHE A 314 20.52 -17.03 14.94
CA PHE A 314 19.97 -15.71 14.72
C PHE A 314 18.58 -15.62 15.34
N ASN A 315 18.33 -14.53 16.06
CA ASN A 315 17.02 -14.15 16.59
C ASN A 315 16.86 -12.64 16.43
N SER A 316 15.75 -12.21 15.84
CA SER A 316 15.48 -10.79 15.59
C SER A 316 14.83 -10.07 16.77
N GLU A 317 14.36 -10.79 17.80
CA GLU A 317 13.76 -10.19 18.98
C GLU A 317 14.81 -9.51 19.86
N THR A 318 14.82 -8.17 19.86
CA THR A 318 15.73 -7.36 20.68
C THR A 318 15.07 -6.79 21.93
N ARG A 319 13.76 -6.94 22.08
CA ARG A 319 13.04 -6.38 23.23
C ARG A 319 13.26 -7.24 24.47
N THR A 320 13.28 -6.56 25.60
CA THR A 320 13.46 -7.17 26.91
C THR A 320 12.19 -7.02 27.72
N CYS A 321 11.69 -8.10 28.30
CA CYS A 321 10.58 -8.02 29.24
C CYS A 321 11.10 -8.19 30.67
N LYS A 322 11.15 -7.09 31.41
CA LYS A 322 11.50 -7.14 32.83
C LYS A 322 10.31 -7.72 33.62
N ASN A 323 10.57 -8.72 34.45
CA ASN A 323 9.61 -9.37 35.33
C ASN A 323 8.44 -10.09 34.62
N CYS A 324 8.57 -10.44 33.33
CA CYS A 324 7.56 -11.28 32.65
C CYS A 324 7.42 -12.67 33.33
N ASN A 325 8.47 -13.17 33.97
CA ASN A 325 8.45 -14.45 34.69
C ASN A 325 7.81 -14.35 36.08
N GLN A 326 7.43 -13.14 36.53
CA GLN A 326 6.88 -12.87 37.86
C GLN A 326 5.42 -12.40 37.78
N VAL A 327 4.75 -12.59 36.62
CA VAL A 327 3.33 -12.26 36.47
C VAL A 327 2.53 -13.18 37.38
N SER A 328 1.83 -12.60 38.35
CA SER A 328 0.95 -13.30 39.28
C SER A 328 -0.43 -12.66 39.20
N TYR A 329 -1.48 -13.49 39.22
CA TYR A 329 -2.87 -13.04 39.30
C TYR A 329 -3.18 -12.25 40.59
N LEU A 330 -2.30 -12.33 41.59
CA LEU A 330 -2.38 -11.62 42.86
C LEU A 330 -1.68 -10.25 42.85
N SER A 331 -0.96 -9.91 41.77
CA SER A 331 -0.15 -8.69 41.69
C SER A 331 -0.69 -7.72 40.64
N ASN A 332 -0.84 -6.45 41.01
CA ASN A 332 -1.21 -5.38 40.09
C ASN A 332 -0.03 -4.87 39.25
N LYS A 333 1.17 -5.47 39.37
CA LYS A 333 2.35 -5.07 38.58
C LYS A 333 2.30 -5.68 37.19
N ILE A 334 1.94 -4.87 36.20
CA ILE A 334 1.97 -5.26 34.78
C ILE A 334 3.43 -5.23 34.29
N PRO A 335 3.94 -6.32 33.67
CA PRO A 335 5.30 -6.35 33.15
C PRO A 335 5.47 -5.30 32.04
N LYS A 336 6.62 -4.64 32.03
CA LYS A 336 6.96 -3.63 31.03
C LYS A 336 7.94 -4.22 30.03
N ILE A 337 7.54 -4.21 28.75
CA ILE A 337 8.42 -4.52 27.64
C ILE A 337 9.22 -3.25 27.32
N SER A 338 10.55 -3.36 27.37
CA SER A 338 11.47 -2.31 26.94
C SER A 338 12.16 -2.70 25.64
N ASP A 339 12.39 -1.70 24.79
CA ASP A 339 13.12 -1.81 23.53
C ASP A 339 14.22 -0.75 23.50
N ASN A 340 15.18 -0.93 22.59
CA ASN A 340 16.27 0.01 22.32
C ASN A 340 16.08 0.71 20.96
N PHE A 341 14.85 0.86 20.48
CA PHE A 341 14.60 1.50 19.20
C PHE A 341 14.85 3.01 19.27
N ASP A 342 15.44 3.56 18.21
CA ASP A 342 15.75 4.99 18.13
C ASP A 342 14.45 5.82 18.18
N GLN A 343 14.35 6.73 19.15
CA GLN A 343 13.28 7.72 19.22
C GLN A 343 13.54 8.83 18.20
N VAL A 344 12.68 8.95 17.17
CA VAL A 344 12.87 9.92 16.08
C VAL A 344 11.85 11.06 16.12
N ILE A 345 10.66 10.78 16.64
CA ILE A 345 9.56 11.75 16.79
C ILE A 345 9.11 11.68 18.25
N SER A 346 8.73 12.76 18.91
CA SER A 346 8.10 12.67 20.24
C SER A 346 6.80 11.84 20.22
N ALA A 347 6.45 11.21 21.34
CA ALA A 347 5.19 10.47 21.45
C ALA A 347 3.97 11.39 21.23
N GLN A 348 4.10 12.66 21.59
CA GLN A 348 3.08 13.69 21.43
C GLN A 348 2.85 14.01 19.95
N SER A 349 3.91 14.31 19.20
CA SER A 349 3.80 14.57 17.75
C SER A 349 3.33 13.33 17.00
N ALA A 350 3.78 12.13 17.38
CA ALA A 350 3.29 10.87 16.80
C ALA A 350 1.76 10.70 16.98
N TYR A 351 1.25 10.98 18.17
CA TYR A 351 -0.19 10.95 18.44
C TYR A 351 -0.95 12.06 17.70
N GLN A 352 -0.42 13.29 17.66
CA GLN A 352 -1.03 14.40 16.93
C GLN A 352 -1.15 14.09 15.44
N ILE A 353 -0.09 13.55 14.81
CA ILE A 353 -0.15 13.10 13.41
C ILE A 353 -1.17 11.97 13.24
N THR A 354 -1.20 11.00 14.14
CA THR A 354 -2.23 9.94 14.12
C THR A 354 -3.64 10.53 14.15
N SER A 355 -3.92 11.48 15.05
CA SER A 355 -5.22 12.16 15.15
C SER A 355 -5.56 12.99 13.90
N ILE A 356 -4.57 13.57 13.23
CA ILE A 356 -4.76 14.28 11.95
C ILE A 356 -5.04 13.28 10.82
N LEU A 357 -4.35 12.13 10.80
CA LEU A 357 -4.57 11.06 9.84
C LEU A 357 -5.90 10.32 10.04
N GLU A 358 -6.43 10.23 11.26
CA GLU A 358 -7.83 9.86 11.49
C GLU A 358 -8.77 10.86 10.83
N GLY A 359 -8.43 12.15 10.86
CA GLY A 359 -9.14 13.21 10.14
C GLY A 359 -9.15 12.99 8.62
N VAL A 360 -8.08 12.45 8.03
CA VAL A 360 -8.05 12.11 6.59
C VAL A 360 -9.15 11.09 6.26
N VAL A 361 -9.36 10.10 7.12
CA VAL A 361 -10.40 9.07 6.96
C VAL A 361 -11.78 9.63 7.30
N LYS A 362 -11.90 10.40 8.39
CA LYS A 362 -13.19 10.93 8.85
C LYS A 362 -13.72 12.02 7.93
N ARG A 363 -12.88 12.90 7.38
CA ARG A 363 -13.30 14.12 6.66
C ARG A 363 -12.43 14.51 5.46
N GLY A 364 -11.34 13.80 5.21
CA GLY A 364 -10.38 14.11 4.14
C GLY A 364 -10.49 13.21 2.91
N THR A 365 -9.35 12.95 2.29
CA THR A 365 -9.24 12.15 1.06
C THR A 365 -9.54 10.66 1.26
N GLY A 366 -9.51 10.16 2.50
CA GLY A 366 -9.78 8.77 2.88
C GLY A 366 -11.24 8.44 3.18
N LYS A 367 -12.18 9.37 2.95
CA LYS A 367 -13.59 9.27 3.40
C LYS A 367 -14.36 8.01 3.00
N ARG A 368 -13.93 7.27 1.96
CA ARG A 368 -14.57 6.01 1.56
C ARG A 368 -14.26 4.84 2.49
N LEU A 369 -13.43 5.03 3.53
CA LEU A 369 -13.21 4.06 4.60
C LEU A 369 -14.13 4.27 5.81
N ARG A 370 -14.89 5.38 5.85
CA ARG A 370 -15.75 5.73 6.98
C ARG A 370 -16.82 4.67 7.25
N ASP A 371 -17.32 4.02 6.20
CA ASP A 371 -18.32 2.96 6.27
C ASP A 371 -17.83 1.67 6.93
N LEU A 372 -16.52 1.53 7.16
CA LEU A 372 -15.98 0.42 7.97
C LEU A 372 -16.32 0.58 9.46
N ASN A 373 -16.58 1.80 9.93
CA ASN A 373 -16.87 2.09 11.35
C ASN A 373 -15.80 1.55 12.32
N LEU A 374 -14.53 1.79 11.97
CA LEU A 374 -13.33 1.38 12.72
C LEU A 374 -12.44 2.60 12.99
N ASP A 375 -11.66 2.56 14.06
CA ASP A 375 -10.61 3.54 14.35
C ASP A 375 -9.42 3.31 13.41
N ILE A 376 -9.44 4.02 12.28
CA ILE A 376 -8.43 3.95 11.22
C ILE A 376 -7.86 5.34 10.96
N ALA A 377 -6.55 5.40 10.86
CA ALA A 377 -5.81 6.54 10.37
C ALA A 377 -5.12 6.16 9.06
N GLY A 378 -4.92 7.11 8.15
CA GLY A 378 -4.16 6.82 6.93
C GLY A 378 -4.07 7.98 5.96
N LYS A 379 -3.26 7.80 4.92
CA LYS A 379 -2.98 8.83 3.93
C LYS A 379 -2.99 8.26 2.52
N THR A 380 -3.69 8.96 1.63
CA THR A 380 -3.60 8.73 0.18
C THR A 380 -2.35 9.39 -0.38
N GLY A 381 -1.63 8.68 -1.25
CA GLY A 381 -0.56 9.21 -2.09
C GLY A 381 -0.94 9.15 -3.57
N THR A 382 -0.57 10.18 -4.31
CA THR A 382 -0.75 10.28 -5.75
C THR A 382 0.38 11.15 -6.28
N THR A 383 1.09 10.67 -7.29
CA THR A 383 2.19 11.39 -7.95
C THR A 383 1.65 12.27 -9.07
N ASN A 384 2.53 13.10 -9.62
CA ASN A 384 2.23 13.85 -10.83
C ASN A 384 1.87 12.90 -11.98
N ASN A 385 0.97 13.32 -12.86
CA ASN A 385 0.42 12.50 -13.96
C ASN A 385 -0.24 11.18 -13.53
N ASN A 386 -0.47 10.96 -12.22
CA ASN A 386 -1.04 9.74 -11.65
C ASN A 386 -0.28 8.47 -12.10
N THR A 387 1.05 8.49 -12.16
CA THR A 387 1.84 7.29 -12.48
C THR A 387 1.77 6.25 -11.36
N ASP A 388 1.69 6.73 -10.12
CA ASP A 388 1.76 5.93 -8.92
C ASP A 388 0.65 6.34 -7.94
N THR A 389 0.02 5.33 -7.36
CA THR A 389 -1.01 5.50 -6.35
C THR A 389 -0.68 4.73 -5.11
N TRP A 390 -0.84 5.38 -3.97
CA TRP A 390 -0.50 4.84 -2.66
C TRP A 390 -1.65 4.99 -1.69
N PHE A 391 -1.72 4.06 -0.76
CA PHE A 391 -2.45 4.26 0.47
C PHE A 391 -1.69 3.57 1.60
N ILE A 392 -1.31 4.33 2.61
CA ILE A 392 -0.76 3.78 3.84
C ILE A 392 -1.72 4.13 4.96
N GLY A 393 -2.22 3.11 5.64
CA GLY A 393 -3.16 3.26 6.73
C GLY A 393 -2.85 2.29 7.84
N PHE A 394 -3.41 2.54 9.00
CA PHE A 394 -3.13 1.78 10.18
C PHE A 394 -4.27 1.84 11.18
N THR A 395 -4.27 0.83 12.04
CA THR A 395 -5.03 0.80 13.30
C THR A 395 -4.04 0.86 14.45
N SER A 396 -4.51 0.80 15.69
CA SER A 396 -3.64 0.69 16.87
C SER A 396 -2.78 -0.59 16.92
N LYS A 397 -3.04 -1.60 16.07
CA LYS A 397 -2.31 -2.88 16.08
C LYS A 397 -1.48 -3.18 14.83
N VAL A 398 -1.80 -2.57 13.69
CA VAL A 398 -1.20 -2.97 12.40
C VAL A 398 -1.09 -1.78 11.46
N VAL A 399 0.00 -1.74 10.71
CA VAL A 399 0.23 -0.78 9.62
C VAL A 399 0.20 -1.53 8.29
N ILE A 400 -0.53 -0.98 7.32
CA ILE A 400 -0.72 -1.59 6.01
C ILE A 400 -0.38 -0.54 4.95
N GLY A 401 0.57 -0.88 4.08
CA GLY A 401 0.91 -0.10 2.91
C GLY A 401 0.43 -0.78 1.64
N VAL A 402 -0.12 0.00 0.71
CA VAL A 402 -0.46 -0.44 -0.64
C VAL A 402 0.10 0.53 -1.66
N TYR A 403 0.72 -0.02 -2.70
CA TYR A 403 1.21 0.67 -3.89
C TYR A 403 0.60 0.04 -5.14
N ILE A 404 0.17 0.87 -6.11
CA ILE A 404 -0.23 0.43 -7.45
C ILE A 404 0.34 1.40 -8.48
N GLY A 405 0.98 0.84 -9.51
CA GLY A 405 1.62 1.56 -10.61
C GLY A 405 2.03 0.64 -11.75
N MET A 406 2.48 1.22 -12.87
CA MET A 406 3.08 0.46 -13.97
C MET A 406 4.58 0.26 -13.71
N ASP A 407 5.17 -0.84 -14.20
CA ASP A 407 6.62 -1.09 -14.06
C ASP A 407 7.46 -0.08 -14.82
N GLU A 408 7.01 0.27 -16.03
CA GLU A 408 7.44 1.49 -16.72
C GLU A 408 6.45 2.60 -16.35
N PRO A 409 6.89 3.68 -15.67
CA PRO A 409 6.00 4.75 -15.21
C PRO A 409 5.16 5.33 -16.37
N LYS A 410 3.85 5.08 -16.32
CA LYS A 410 2.85 5.56 -17.26
C LYS A 410 1.62 6.01 -16.49
N SER A 411 0.92 7.01 -17.00
CA SER A 411 -0.28 7.51 -16.34
C SER A 411 -1.30 6.39 -16.15
N LEU A 412 -1.77 6.23 -14.91
CA LEU A 412 -2.89 5.35 -14.61
C LEU A 412 -4.22 5.95 -15.11
N GLY A 413 -4.22 7.20 -15.56
CA GLY A 413 -5.39 7.93 -16.07
C GLY A 413 -5.86 9.02 -15.12
N ARG A 414 -6.55 10.02 -15.68
CA ARG A 414 -6.91 11.28 -15.00
C ARG A 414 -7.59 11.13 -13.63
N TYR A 415 -8.42 10.10 -13.48
CA TYR A 415 -9.24 9.89 -12.27
C TYR A 415 -8.69 8.80 -11.32
N GLU A 416 -7.56 8.19 -11.66
CA GLU A 416 -6.97 7.10 -10.89
C GLU A 416 -6.01 7.68 -9.84
N THR A 417 -6.58 8.02 -8.68
CA THR A 417 -5.86 8.54 -7.52
C THR A 417 -5.68 7.46 -6.46
N GLY A 418 -4.88 7.73 -5.42
CA GLY A 418 -4.72 6.85 -4.26
C GLY A 418 -6.06 6.40 -3.65
N ALA A 419 -7.08 7.28 -3.66
CA ALA A 419 -8.41 6.96 -3.15
C ALA A 419 -9.28 6.08 -4.09
N LYS A 420 -8.95 5.99 -5.38
CA LYS A 420 -9.69 5.18 -6.37
C LYS A 420 -9.00 3.84 -6.64
N THR A 421 -7.68 3.78 -6.49
CA THR A 421 -6.87 2.63 -6.92
C THR A 421 -6.30 1.85 -5.75
N ALA A 422 -5.41 2.45 -4.95
CA ALA A 422 -4.73 1.76 -3.84
C ALA A 422 -5.62 1.56 -2.59
N MET A 423 -6.39 2.58 -2.19
CA MET A 423 -7.21 2.51 -0.98
C MET A 423 -8.28 1.39 -0.99
N PRO A 424 -8.93 1.04 -2.11
CA PRO A 424 -9.81 -0.13 -2.16
C PRO A 424 -9.15 -1.46 -1.81
N VAL A 425 -7.85 -1.65 -2.13
CA VAL A 425 -7.10 -2.86 -1.71
C VAL A 425 -6.97 -2.89 -0.19
N PHE A 426 -6.53 -1.78 0.41
CA PHE A 426 -6.48 -1.61 1.86
C PHE A 426 -7.84 -1.89 2.49
N LYS A 427 -8.91 -1.30 1.95
CA LYS A 427 -10.28 -1.49 2.43
C LYS A 427 -10.70 -2.96 2.41
N ASN A 428 -10.40 -3.65 1.31
CA ASN A 428 -10.75 -5.06 1.15
C ASN A 428 -9.98 -5.96 2.12
N PHE A 429 -8.71 -5.67 2.39
CA PHE A 429 -7.92 -6.37 3.39
C PHE A 429 -8.48 -6.13 4.80
N VAL A 430 -8.66 -4.87 5.18
CA VAL A 430 -9.14 -4.48 6.52
C VAL A 430 -10.52 -5.08 6.81
N LYS A 431 -11.44 -5.07 5.84
CA LYS A 431 -12.78 -5.65 6.01
C LYS A 431 -12.75 -7.15 6.33
N GLN A 432 -11.75 -7.88 5.85
CA GLN A 432 -11.63 -9.33 6.06
C GLN A 432 -10.90 -9.67 7.37
N VAL A 433 -9.91 -8.85 7.75
CA VAL A 433 -9.00 -9.16 8.86
C VAL A 433 -9.39 -8.45 10.16
N ILE A 434 -9.73 -7.17 10.08
CA ILE A 434 -9.82 -6.31 11.26
C ILE A 434 -11.24 -6.32 11.81
N LYS A 435 -11.39 -6.90 12.99
CA LYS A 435 -12.63 -6.85 13.76
C LYS A 435 -12.67 -5.59 14.61
N LYS A 436 -13.87 -5.10 14.93
CA LYS A 436 -14.06 -3.88 15.75
C LYS A 436 -13.32 -3.92 17.09
N LYS A 437 -13.25 -5.10 17.73
CA LYS A 437 -12.51 -5.32 18.99
C LYS A 437 -11.00 -5.11 18.88
N ASP A 438 -10.46 -5.20 17.67
CA ASP A 438 -9.03 -5.10 17.38
C ASP A 438 -8.61 -3.71 16.92
N ALA A 439 -9.52 -2.95 16.29
CA ALA A 439 -9.33 -1.53 15.97
C ALA A 439 -9.69 -0.65 17.18
N ARG A 440 -8.88 -0.75 18.25
CA ARG A 440 -9.07 0.07 19.45
C ARG A 440 -8.68 1.53 19.16
N PRO A 441 -9.24 2.50 19.91
CA PRO A 441 -8.80 3.88 19.85
C PRO A 441 -7.29 4.02 20.04
N PHE A 442 -6.70 4.99 19.35
CA PHE A 442 -5.26 5.27 19.46
C PHE A 442 -4.91 5.78 20.87
N LYS A 443 -3.81 5.27 21.42
CA LYS A 443 -3.36 5.63 22.76
C LYS A 443 -2.86 7.08 22.76
N VAL A 444 -3.52 7.92 23.56
CA VAL A 444 -3.09 9.30 23.80
C VAL A 444 -1.73 9.30 24.51
N ALA A 445 -0.79 10.10 24.03
CA ALA A 445 0.49 10.28 24.70
C ALA A 445 0.31 11.11 25.99
N PRO A 446 1.12 10.87 27.04
CA PRO A 446 1.11 11.71 28.23
C PRO A 446 1.35 13.18 27.91
N ASN A 447 0.83 14.08 28.74
CA ASN A 447 0.99 15.53 28.63
C ASN A 447 0.38 16.14 27.35
N ILE A 448 -0.70 15.53 26.83
CA ILE A 448 -1.55 16.11 25.80
C ILE A 448 -2.82 16.66 26.44
N SER A 449 -3.12 17.93 26.19
CA SER A 449 -4.41 18.54 26.50
C SER A 449 -5.26 18.61 25.23
N MET A 450 -6.52 18.21 25.34
CA MET A 450 -7.50 18.31 24.24
C MET A 450 -8.29 19.60 24.43
N MET A 451 -8.28 20.46 23.42
CA MET A 451 -9.01 21.73 23.43
C MET A 451 -9.96 21.82 22.25
N VAL A 452 -11.11 22.45 22.47
CA VAL A 452 -12.02 22.84 21.38
C VAL A 452 -11.44 24.07 20.70
N VAL A 453 -11.43 24.04 19.37
CA VAL A 453 -10.75 25.04 18.55
C VAL A 453 -11.70 25.50 17.45
N GLU A 454 -11.74 26.81 17.20
CA GLU A 454 -12.42 27.38 16.04
C GLU A 454 -11.64 27.04 14.76
N LYS A 455 -12.35 26.53 13.76
CA LYS A 455 -11.72 25.85 12.63
C LYS A 455 -11.00 26.81 11.67
N ILE A 456 -11.45 28.06 11.60
CA ILE A 456 -10.98 29.07 10.65
C ILE A 456 -9.79 29.83 11.24
N THR A 457 -9.83 30.19 12.51
CA THR A 457 -8.82 30.99 13.21
C THR A 457 -7.76 30.14 13.91
N GLY A 458 -8.08 28.87 14.22
CA GLY A 458 -7.16 27.96 14.93
C GLY A 458 -7.09 28.19 16.43
#